data_AF-A0A849E8K6-F1
#
_entry.id   AF-A0A849E8K6-F1
#
_cell.length_a   1.000
_cell.length_b   1.000
_cell.length_c   1.000
_cell.angle_alpha   90.00
_cell.angle_beta   90.00
_cell.angle_gamma   90.00
#
_symmetry.space_group_name_H-M   'P 1'
#
loop_
_entity.id
_entity.type
_entity.pdbx_description
1 polymer ?
#
loop_
_entity_poly.entity_id
_entity_poly.type
_entity_poly.pdbx_seq_one_letter_code
_entity_poly.pdbx_strand_id
1 'polypeptide(L)'
;MVLDGVSALRITAGGQPETIKPAAALKELGKRAHVVCHAGYLVNRLALAAQVPQGVVRTAREQAHLDVCELFAFVAPAVMAVPTPRGLSAALGLETGLPDADLILTLSQTLLDRVAQKNYPNSRETFQVAQFLDRGKWPWAKLVIQRLGRDPSGDAASVFATGLNVWDRIDEWEDDGPRPPGAHEPVTAAEAQTFLAGVLGGSSEARPQQVDYAGAATAAFVARETPASNAIVLAEAGTGLGKTLGYLAPSYL
;
A
#
# COMPACT_ATOMS: atom_id res chain seq x y z
N MET A 1 8.96 -2.41 22.05
CA MET A 1 7.66 -2.49 22.76
C MET A 1 6.60 -2.79 21.72
N VAL A 2 5.81 -3.83 21.93
CA VAL A 2 4.77 -4.28 20.99
C VAL A 2 3.48 -4.53 21.74
N LEU A 3 2.36 -4.63 21.02
CA LEU A 3 1.08 -4.98 21.62
C LEU A 3 1.07 -6.46 21.99
N ASP A 4 0.54 -6.78 23.16
CA ASP A 4 0.31 -8.15 23.65
C ASP A 4 -1.11 -8.23 24.23
N GLY A 5 -2.05 -8.65 23.38
CA GLY A 5 -3.48 -8.57 23.67
C GLY A 5 -3.93 -7.13 23.93
N VAL A 6 -4.26 -6.84 25.19
CA VAL A 6 -4.63 -5.48 25.65
C VAL A 6 -3.47 -4.73 26.31
N SER A 7 -2.37 -5.43 26.62
CA SER A 7 -1.18 -4.90 27.29
C SER A 7 -0.05 -4.63 26.29
N ALA A 8 1.12 -4.21 26.78
CA ALA A 8 2.31 -4.08 25.95
C ALA A 8 3.40 -5.03 26.42
N LEU A 9 4.10 -5.68 25.50
CA LEU A 9 5.32 -6.42 25.80
C LEU A 9 6.53 -5.50 25.58
N ARG A 10 7.38 -5.35 26.59
CA ARG A 10 8.63 -4.59 26.53
C ARG A 10 9.81 -5.52 26.68
N ILE A 11 10.83 -5.30 25.87
CA ILE A 11 12.16 -5.87 26.05
C ILE A 11 13.13 -4.70 26.24
N THR A 12 14.05 -4.84 27.18
CA THR A 12 15.23 -3.97 27.31
C THR A 12 16.45 -4.73 26.82
N ALA A 13 17.51 -4.01 26.39
CA ALA A 13 18.73 -4.66 25.92
C ALA A 13 19.28 -5.63 26.98
N GLY A 14 19.45 -6.91 26.61
CA GLY A 14 19.91 -7.98 27.50
C GLY A 14 18.90 -8.44 28.56
N GLY A 15 17.66 -7.94 28.54
CA GLY A 15 16.60 -8.30 29.48
C GLY A 15 15.60 -9.30 28.88
N GLN A 16 14.85 -9.97 29.76
CA GLN A 16 13.73 -10.82 29.36
C GLN A 16 12.50 -9.97 28.99
N PRO A 17 11.59 -10.49 28.15
CA PRO A 17 10.32 -9.82 27.85
C PRO A 17 9.46 -9.65 29.10
N GLU A 18 8.95 -8.43 29.30
CA GLU A 18 8.09 -8.06 30.42
C GLU A 18 6.77 -7.48 29.91
N THR A 19 5.65 -8.02 30.41
CA THR A 19 4.31 -7.48 30.11
C THR A 19 4.03 -6.26 31.00
N ILE A 20 3.67 -5.15 30.37
CA ILE A 20 3.39 -3.86 31.01
C ILE A 20 1.91 -3.53 30.85
N LYS A 21 1.29 -3.12 31.97
CA LYS A 21 -0.10 -2.66 31.99
C LYS A 21 -0.32 -1.44 31.07
N PRO A 22 -1.50 -1.28 30.45
CA PRO A 22 -1.73 -0.28 29.41
C PRO A 22 -1.40 1.18 29.82
N ALA A 23 -1.84 1.61 31.01
CA ALA A 23 -1.58 2.95 31.51
C ALA A 23 -0.07 3.22 31.73
N ALA A 24 0.67 2.22 32.22
CA ALA A 24 2.11 2.32 32.42
C ALA A 24 2.85 2.33 31.07
N ALA A 25 2.42 1.49 30.12
CA ALA A 25 2.98 1.45 28.77
C ALA A 25 2.83 2.80 28.05
N LEU A 26 1.65 3.42 28.10
CA LEU A 26 1.44 4.76 27.52
C LEU A 26 2.33 5.82 28.15
N LYS A 27 2.49 5.79 29.49
CA LYS A 27 3.39 6.72 30.18
C LYS A 27 4.84 6.51 29.75
N GLU A 28 5.28 5.28 29.55
CA GLU A 28 6.63 4.98 29.07
C GLU A 28 6.84 5.41 27.62
N LEU A 29 5.87 5.15 26.73
CA LEU A 29 5.90 5.61 25.34
C LEU A 29 6.03 7.14 25.26
N GLY A 30 5.33 7.88 26.12
CA GLY A 30 5.45 9.34 26.17
C GLY A 30 6.77 9.87 26.74
N LYS A 31 7.55 9.06 27.48
CA LYS A 31 8.82 9.51 28.07
C LYS A 31 10.00 9.47 27.09
N ARG A 32 10.01 8.49 26.19
CA ARG A 32 11.14 8.25 25.28
C ARG A 32 10.74 7.45 24.05
N ALA A 33 11.57 7.54 23.02
CA ALA A 33 11.41 6.74 21.81
C ALA A 33 11.66 5.26 22.10
N HIS A 34 10.96 4.39 21.38
CA HIS A 34 11.03 2.94 21.49
C HIS A 34 11.00 2.36 20.08
N VAL A 35 11.57 1.18 19.89
CA VAL A 35 11.28 0.35 18.71
C VAL A 35 9.88 -0.24 18.90
N VAL A 36 9.00 -0.02 17.94
CA VAL A 36 7.59 -0.45 17.98
C VAL A 36 7.16 -1.04 16.64
N CYS A 37 5.99 -1.67 16.63
CA CYS A 37 5.31 -2.07 15.40
C CYS A 37 3.96 -1.37 15.34
N HIS A 38 3.78 -0.50 14.35
CA HIS A 38 2.57 0.28 14.15
C HIS A 38 2.23 1.17 15.35
N ALA A 39 3.05 2.19 15.60
CA ALA A 39 2.99 3.09 16.76
C ALA A 39 1.58 3.64 17.02
N GLY A 40 0.93 4.16 15.99
CA GLY A 40 -0.43 4.68 16.08
C GLY A 40 -1.45 3.63 16.54
N TYR A 41 -1.35 2.41 16.02
CA TYR A 41 -2.22 1.30 16.42
C TYR A 41 -1.94 0.85 17.86
N LEU A 42 -0.66 0.69 18.22
CA LEU A 42 -0.22 0.36 19.58
C LEU A 42 -0.78 1.36 20.60
N VAL A 43 -0.54 2.66 20.40
CA VAL A 43 -1.00 3.73 21.29
C VAL A 43 -2.53 3.75 21.39
N ASN A 44 -3.23 3.62 20.26
CA ASN A 44 -4.70 3.57 20.22
C ASN A 44 -5.26 2.39 21.03
N ARG A 45 -4.69 1.19 20.84
CA ARG A 45 -5.12 -0.02 21.54
C ARG A 45 -4.90 0.07 23.04
N LEU A 46 -3.73 0.55 23.46
CA LEU A 46 -3.43 0.76 24.88
C LEU A 46 -4.35 1.83 25.48
N ALA A 47 -4.66 2.91 24.74
CA ALA A 47 -5.56 3.96 25.20
C ALA A 47 -7.01 3.48 25.36
N LEU A 48 -7.49 2.58 24.50
CA LEU A 48 -8.81 1.94 24.68
C LEU A 48 -8.86 1.07 25.93
N ALA A 49 -7.74 0.39 26.26
CA ALA A 49 -7.64 -0.46 27.44
C ALA A 49 -7.33 0.33 28.73
N ALA A 50 -6.92 1.59 28.64
CA ALA A 50 -6.48 2.41 29.76
C ALA A 50 -7.39 3.63 29.95
N GLN A 51 -7.93 3.83 31.15
CA GLN A 51 -8.64 5.06 31.52
C GLN A 51 -7.66 6.17 31.90
N VAL A 52 -6.83 6.62 30.95
CA VAL A 52 -5.82 7.68 31.17
C VAL A 52 -6.23 9.02 30.56
N PRO A 53 -5.72 10.15 31.08
CA PRO A 53 -5.96 11.46 30.48
C PRO A 53 -5.47 11.53 29.03
N GLN A 54 -6.20 12.27 28.18
CA GLN A 54 -5.86 12.44 26.76
C GLN A 54 -4.46 13.03 26.53
N GLY A 55 -3.95 13.85 27.46
CA GLY A 55 -2.58 14.36 27.41
C GLY A 55 -1.52 13.25 27.37
N VAL A 56 -1.72 12.17 28.14
CA VAL A 56 -0.79 11.02 28.15
C VAL A 56 -0.80 10.29 26.81
N VAL A 57 -1.99 10.09 26.23
CA VAL A 57 -2.15 9.46 24.91
C VAL A 57 -1.51 10.31 23.82
N ARG A 58 -1.69 11.63 23.88
CA ARG A 58 -1.10 12.57 22.93
C ARG A 58 0.43 12.54 22.99
N THR A 59 1.02 12.65 24.17
CA THR A 59 2.48 12.60 24.33
C THR A 59 3.05 11.26 23.83
N ALA A 60 2.38 10.14 24.10
CA ALA A 60 2.79 8.84 23.57
C ALA A 60 2.71 8.77 22.04
N ARG A 61 1.71 9.40 21.42
CA ARG A 61 1.54 9.40 19.96
C ARG A 61 2.54 10.29 19.24
N GLU A 62 2.82 11.47 19.79
CA GLU A 62 3.72 12.46 19.18
C GLU A 62 5.20 12.09 19.35
N GLN A 63 5.51 11.08 20.16
CA GLN A 63 6.87 10.63 20.35
C GLN A 63 7.42 9.98 19.07
N ALA A 64 8.64 10.38 18.70
CA ALA A 64 9.36 9.91 17.52
C ALA A 64 9.86 8.46 17.70
N HIS A 65 8.94 7.50 17.68
CA HIS A 65 9.24 6.08 17.81
C HIS A 65 9.91 5.50 16.56
N LEU A 66 10.75 4.49 16.75
CA LEU A 66 11.33 3.69 15.67
C LEU A 66 10.29 2.63 15.26
N ASP A 67 9.36 3.00 14.38
CA ASP A 67 8.30 2.09 13.93
C ASP A 67 8.79 1.16 12.82
N VAL A 68 8.80 -0.14 13.07
CA VAL A 68 9.29 -1.13 12.11
C VAL A 68 8.40 -1.25 10.87
N CYS A 69 7.11 -0.88 10.94
CA CYS A 69 6.24 -0.82 9.76
C CYS A 69 6.74 0.26 8.77
N GLU A 70 7.20 1.40 9.28
CA GLU A 70 7.75 2.48 8.45
C GLU A 70 9.07 2.06 7.81
N LEU A 71 9.96 1.42 8.58
CA LEU A 71 11.22 0.88 8.04
C LEU A 71 10.96 -0.20 6.98
N PHE A 72 9.99 -1.08 7.21
CA PHE A 72 9.59 -2.09 6.24
C PHE A 72 9.08 -1.46 4.95
N ALA A 73 8.17 -0.49 5.03
CA ALA A 73 7.62 0.20 3.86
C ALA A 73 8.72 0.92 3.05
N PHE A 74 9.74 1.45 3.73
CA PHE A 74 10.87 2.10 3.09
C PHE A 74 11.83 1.11 2.39
N VAL A 75 12.16 -0.01 3.04
CA VAL A 75 13.20 -0.96 2.58
C VAL A 75 12.64 -2.05 1.66
N ALA A 76 11.37 -2.41 1.81
CA ALA A 76 10.69 -3.46 1.06
C ALA A 76 9.42 -2.90 0.38
N PRO A 77 9.55 -1.90 -0.51
CA PRO A 77 8.40 -1.35 -1.22
C PRO A 77 7.71 -2.42 -2.05
N ALA A 78 6.38 -2.31 -2.19
CA ALA A 78 5.53 -3.26 -2.92
C ALA A 78 5.54 -4.72 -2.40
N VAL A 79 6.06 -4.97 -1.19
CA VAL A 79 5.90 -6.27 -0.52
C VAL A 79 4.65 -6.27 0.34
N MET A 80 3.70 -7.13 0.01
CA MET A 80 2.43 -7.26 0.74
C MET A 80 2.67 -7.94 2.10
N ALA A 81 2.23 -7.30 3.18
CA ALA A 81 2.38 -7.82 4.53
C ALA A 81 1.24 -7.37 5.45
N VAL A 82 0.92 -8.19 6.44
CA VAL A 82 0.09 -7.78 7.58
C VAL A 82 0.96 -6.93 8.52
N PRO A 83 0.51 -5.74 8.97
CA PRO A 83 1.33 -4.80 9.75
C PRO A 83 1.45 -5.22 11.23
N THR A 84 1.91 -6.46 11.45
CA THR A 84 2.21 -7.06 12.76
C THR A 84 3.62 -7.65 12.72
N PRO A 85 4.29 -7.83 13.87
CA PRO A 85 5.65 -8.37 13.90
C PRO A 85 5.79 -9.70 13.13
N ARG A 86 4.83 -10.62 13.33
CA ARG A 86 4.76 -11.90 12.62
C ARG A 86 4.43 -11.74 11.14
N GLY A 87 3.48 -10.86 10.80
CA GLY A 87 3.07 -10.64 9.41
C GLY A 87 4.19 -10.07 8.54
N LEU A 88 4.91 -9.09 9.07
CA LEU A 88 6.07 -8.49 8.40
C LEU A 88 7.22 -9.50 8.28
N SER A 89 7.49 -10.27 9.34
CA SER A 89 8.54 -11.31 9.33
C SER A 89 8.23 -12.40 8.31
N ALA A 90 6.98 -12.89 8.27
CA ALA A 90 6.54 -13.88 7.30
C ALA A 90 6.65 -13.37 5.85
N ALA A 91 6.32 -12.10 5.60
CA ALA A 91 6.46 -11.49 4.27
C ALA A 91 7.92 -11.43 3.77
N LEU A 92 8.90 -11.46 4.68
CA LEU A 92 10.33 -11.55 4.35
C LEU A 92 10.88 -12.98 4.41
N GLY A 93 10.05 -13.98 4.69
CA GLY A 93 10.48 -15.38 4.85
C GLY A 93 11.28 -15.65 6.12
N LEU A 94 11.14 -14.82 7.16
CA LEU A 94 11.81 -15.00 8.44
C LEU A 94 11.05 -15.97 9.35
N GLU A 95 11.77 -16.65 10.26
CA GLU A 95 11.16 -17.48 11.28
C GLU A 95 10.28 -16.64 12.22
N THR A 96 9.09 -17.13 12.53
CA THR A 96 8.08 -16.45 13.36
C THR A 96 7.84 -17.11 14.71
N GLY A 97 8.69 -18.06 15.09
CA GLY A 97 8.58 -18.80 16.36
C GLY A 97 9.00 -18.01 17.60
N LEU A 98 9.60 -16.83 17.43
CA LEU A 98 10.04 -15.97 18.52
C LEU A 98 8.88 -15.11 19.08
N PRO A 99 8.99 -14.62 20.33
CA PRO A 99 8.08 -13.61 20.85
C PRO A 99 8.07 -12.34 19.97
N ASP A 100 6.92 -11.69 19.87
CA ASP A 100 6.73 -10.52 18.99
C ASP A 100 7.71 -9.37 19.27
N ALA A 101 8.15 -9.22 20.52
CA ALA A 101 9.12 -8.20 20.89
C ALA A 101 10.56 -8.53 20.38
N ASP A 102 10.92 -9.81 20.28
CA ASP A 102 12.17 -10.26 19.66
C ASP A 102 12.09 -10.21 18.12
N LEU A 103 10.91 -10.51 17.57
CA LEU A 103 10.65 -10.41 16.13
C LEU A 103 10.87 -8.99 15.62
N ILE A 104 10.37 -7.95 16.30
CA ILE A 104 10.59 -6.58 15.83
C ILE A 104 12.07 -6.19 15.81
N LEU A 105 12.89 -6.69 16.75
CA LEU A 105 14.33 -6.43 16.78
C LEU A 105 15.04 -7.14 15.64
N THR A 106 14.73 -8.42 15.45
CA THR A 106 15.25 -9.26 14.35
C THR A 106 14.86 -8.68 13.00
N LEU A 107 13.61 -8.25 12.85
CA LEU A 107 13.07 -7.62 11.65
C LEU A 107 13.77 -6.29 11.35
N SER A 108 13.89 -5.40 12.35
CA SER A 108 14.62 -4.13 12.18
C SER A 108 16.06 -4.37 11.73
N GLN A 109 16.76 -5.31 12.36
CA GLN A 109 18.14 -5.64 12.00
C GLN A 109 18.23 -6.21 10.59
N THR A 110 17.33 -7.13 10.22
CA THR A 110 17.27 -7.72 8.87
C THR A 110 17.03 -6.67 7.80
N LEU A 111 16.11 -5.72 8.03
CA LEU A 111 15.83 -4.63 7.09
C LEU A 111 17.04 -3.71 6.94
N LEU A 112 17.71 -3.36 8.04
CA LEU A 112 18.94 -2.55 8.00
C LEU A 112 20.10 -3.27 7.31
N ASP A 113 20.22 -4.58 7.49
CA ASP A 113 21.24 -5.40 6.81
C ASP A 113 20.94 -5.55 5.31
N ARG A 114 19.66 -5.62 4.92
CA ARG A 114 19.25 -5.58 3.51
C ARG A 114 19.70 -4.28 2.84
N VAL A 115 19.51 -3.14 3.49
CA VAL A 115 19.99 -1.83 3.01
C VAL A 115 21.52 -1.79 2.83
N ALA A 116 22.26 -2.50 3.69
CA ALA A 116 23.72 -2.56 3.63
C ALA A 116 24.28 -3.49 2.54
N GLN A 117 23.43 -4.22 1.81
CA GLN A 117 23.88 -5.13 0.75
C GLN A 117 24.49 -4.35 -0.42
N LYS A 118 25.62 -4.84 -0.96
CA LYS A 118 26.32 -4.20 -2.09
C LYS A 118 25.45 -4.08 -3.35
N ASN A 119 24.53 -5.01 -3.55
CA ASN A 119 23.60 -5.06 -4.68
C ASN A 119 22.23 -4.46 -4.34
N TYR A 120 22.12 -3.67 -3.27
CA TYR A 120 20.87 -3.00 -2.93
C TYR A 120 20.44 -2.06 -4.09
N PRO A 121 19.24 -2.23 -4.66
CA PRO A 121 18.82 -1.50 -5.84
C PRO A 121 18.68 -0.01 -5.53
N ASN A 122 18.98 0.85 -6.50
CA ASN A 122 18.74 2.30 -6.40
C ASN A 122 19.36 2.96 -5.16
N SER A 123 20.51 2.46 -4.69
CA SER A 123 21.20 2.93 -3.47
C SER A 123 21.37 4.45 -3.40
N ARG A 124 21.67 5.12 -4.52
CA ARG A 124 21.81 6.58 -4.58
C ARG A 124 20.50 7.29 -4.26
N GLU A 125 19.40 6.83 -4.83
CA GLU A 125 18.10 7.48 -4.63
C GLU A 125 17.50 7.12 -3.28
N THR A 126 17.65 5.88 -2.82
CA THR A 126 17.32 5.51 -1.44
C THR A 126 18.04 6.41 -0.43
N PHE A 127 19.32 6.71 -0.66
CA PHE A 127 20.07 7.65 0.16
C PHE A 127 19.49 9.07 0.12
N GLN A 128 19.14 9.59 -1.06
CA GLN A 128 18.54 10.92 -1.20
C GLN A 128 17.15 11.00 -0.54
N VAL A 129 16.32 9.96 -0.65
CA VAL A 129 15.04 9.86 0.07
C VAL A 129 15.28 9.82 1.58
N ALA A 130 16.25 9.03 2.06
CA ALA A 130 16.60 8.98 3.47
C ALA A 130 17.09 10.35 4.00
N GLN A 131 17.88 11.10 3.23
CA GLN A 131 18.28 12.48 3.58
C GLN A 131 17.09 13.43 3.65
N PHE A 132 16.14 13.33 2.71
CA PHE A 132 14.91 14.10 2.76
C PHE A 132 14.10 13.78 4.03
N LEU A 133 13.96 12.49 4.36
CA LEU A 133 13.25 12.03 5.55
C LEU A 133 13.97 12.38 6.86
N ASP A 134 15.31 12.48 6.87
CA ASP A 134 16.08 12.97 8.03
C ASP A 134 15.73 14.43 8.35
N ARG A 135 15.58 15.28 7.32
CA ARG A 135 15.07 16.66 7.50
C ARG A 135 13.64 16.68 8.04
N GLY A 136 12.83 15.71 7.64
CA GLY A 136 11.51 15.42 8.18
C GLY A 136 11.51 14.77 9.57
N LYS A 137 12.68 14.56 10.18
CA LYS A 137 12.88 13.92 11.49
C LYS A 137 12.37 12.47 11.55
N TRP A 138 12.37 11.76 10.43
CA TRP A 138 12.02 10.34 10.42
C TRP A 138 13.04 9.54 11.25
N PRO A 139 12.61 8.80 12.29
CA PRO A 139 13.54 8.22 13.27
C PRO A 139 14.57 7.24 12.71
N TRP A 140 14.25 6.54 11.62
CA TRP A 140 15.15 5.57 10.99
C TRP A 140 16.18 6.18 10.03
N ALA A 141 16.01 7.43 9.61
CA ALA A 141 16.75 8.01 8.50
C ALA A 141 18.27 7.92 8.66
N LYS A 142 18.79 8.30 9.83
CA LYS A 142 20.24 8.27 10.12
C LYS A 142 20.81 6.85 10.13
N LEU A 143 20.06 5.88 10.64
CA LEU A 143 20.46 4.47 10.66
C LEU A 143 20.52 3.91 9.25
N VAL A 144 19.53 4.23 8.41
CA VAL A 144 19.52 3.85 6.99
C VAL A 144 20.69 4.48 6.24
N ILE A 145 20.91 5.78 6.41
CA ILE A 145 22.04 6.52 5.80
C ILE A 145 23.38 5.88 6.19
N GLN A 146 23.58 5.59 7.46
CA GLN A 146 24.79 4.94 7.96
C GLN A 146 24.98 3.55 7.33
N ARG A 147 23.91 2.76 7.20
CA ARG A 147 23.95 1.41 6.62
C ARG A 147 24.21 1.40 5.13
N LEU A 148 23.79 2.44 4.40
CA LEU A 148 24.12 2.63 2.99
C LEU A 148 25.62 2.91 2.76
N GLY A 149 26.39 3.25 3.81
CA GLY A 149 27.83 3.47 3.72
C GLY A 149 28.21 4.68 2.87
N ARG A 150 27.29 5.62 2.67
CA ARG A 150 27.49 6.85 1.90
C ARG A 150 27.82 8.03 2.81
N ASP A 151 28.73 8.88 2.37
CA ASP A 151 29.12 10.08 3.10
C ASP A 151 28.11 11.22 2.84
N PRO A 152 27.39 11.72 3.86
CA PRO A 152 26.46 12.84 3.72
C PRO A 152 27.09 14.14 3.23
N SER A 153 28.40 14.30 3.41
CA SER A 153 29.14 15.51 3.04
C SER A 153 29.70 15.46 1.61
N GLY A 154 30.00 14.27 1.09
CA GLY A 154 30.44 14.05 -0.31
C GLY A 154 29.29 13.79 -1.28
N ASP A 155 28.28 13.03 -0.85
CA ASP A 155 27.03 12.81 -1.60
C ASP A 155 26.00 13.86 -1.13
N ALA A 156 26.29 15.15 -1.36
CA ALA A 156 25.41 16.22 -0.90
C ALA A 156 23.99 16.02 -1.44
N ALA A 157 23.01 16.05 -0.53
CA ALA A 157 21.60 16.04 -0.88
C ALA A 157 21.33 17.18 -1.87
N SER A 158 20.95 16.85 -3.11
CA SER A 158 20.49 17.84 -4.08
C SER A 158 19.49 18.78 -3.41
N VAL A 159 19.71 20.10 -3.53
CA VAL A 159 18.80 21.12 -2.98
C VAL A 159 17.37 20.91 -3.48
N PHE A 160 17.23 20.30 -4.66
CA PHE A 160 15.97 20.05 -5.34
C PHE A 160 15.35 18.68 -5.02
N ALA A 161 15.88 17.90 -4.06
CA ALA A 161 15.38 16.57 -3.70
C ALA A 161 15.14 15.64 -4.92
N THR A 162 16.01 15.73 -5.93
CA THR A 162 15.89 15.01 -7.22
C THR A 162 15.76 13.49 -7.07
N GLY A 163 16.15 12.91 -5.94
CA GLY A 163 15.92 11.49 -5.64
C GLY A 163 14.44 11.11 -5.52
N LEU A 164 13.54 12.08 -5.44
CA LEU A 164 12.09 11.90 -5.47
C LEU A 164 11.51 11.91 -6.90
N ASN A 165 12.31 12.29 -7.92
CA ASN A 165 11.85 12.33 -9.31
C ASN A 165 11.86 10.91 -9.90
N VAL A 166 10.86 10.11 -9.53
CA VAL A 166 10.70 8.75 -10.09
C VAL A 166 10.49 8.80 -11.62
N TRP A 167 9.92 9.89 -12.12
CA TRP A 167 9.70 10.17 -13.55
C TRP A 167 10.98 10.34 -14.35
N ASP A 168 12.13 10.65 -13.74
CA ASP A 168 13.42 10.74 -14.46
C ASP A 168 13.89 9.37 -15.01
N ARG A 169 13.16 8.29 -14.74
CA ARG A 169 13.45 6.90 -15.17
C ARG A 169 12.32 6.26 -15.94
N ILE A 170 11.22 6.98 -16.13
CA ILE A 170 10.11 6.49 -16.94
C ILE A 170 10.40 6.99 -18.34
N ASP A 171 10.43 6.08 -19.30
CA ASP A 171 10.58 6.46 -20.70
C ASP A 171 9.44 7.41 -21.07
N GLU A 172 9.77 8.47 -21.82
CA GLU A 172 8.74 9.33 -22.38
C GLU A 172 7.84 8.49 -23.28
N TRP A 173 6.53 8.58 -23.04
CA TRP A 173 5.51 7.97 -23.87
C TRP A 173 4.63 9.08 -24.43
N GLU A 174 4.26 8.97 -25.69
CA GLU A 174 3.31 9.87 -26.32
C GLU A 174 1.90 9.36 -26.04
N ASP A 175 1.03 10.26 -25.59
CA ASP A 175 -0.40 9.98 -25.52
C ASP A 175 -0.96 9.99 -26.94
N ASP A 176 -1.66 8.93 -27.32
CA ASP A 176 -2.37 8.92 -28.59
C ASP A 176 -3.38 10.07 -28.59
N GLY A 177 -3.52 10.76 -29.72
CA GLY A 177 -4.48 11.84 -29.87
C GLY A 177 -5.89 11.40 -29.43
N PRO A 178 -6.77 12.36 -29.07
CA PRO A 178 -8.12 12.04 -28.60
C PRO A 178 -8.83 11.14 -29.61
N ARG A 179 -9.57 10.14 -29.10
CA ARG A 179 -10.35 9.24 -29.95
C ARG A 179 -11.23 10.04 -30.91
N PRO A 180 -11.45 9.55 -32.15
CA PRO A 180 -12.41 10.17 -33.04
C PRO A 180 -13.78 10.29 -32.34
N PRO A 181 -14.59 11.30 -32.67
CA PRO A 181 -15.93 11.43 -32.11
C PRO A 181 -16.73 10.14 -32.36
N GLY A 182 -17.59 9.79 -31.42
CA GLY A 182 -18.40 8.56 -31.51
C GLY A 182 -19.20 8.50 -32.82
N ALA A 183 -19.23 7.31 -33.43
CA ALA A 183 -20.00 7.07 -34.65
C ALA A 183 -21.52 7.13 -34.37
N HIS A 184 -22.30 7.39 -35.41
CA HIS A 184 -23.76 7.28 -35.37
C HIS A 184 -24.27 5.91 -35.82
N GLU A 185 -23.36 4.99 -36.14
CA GLU A 185 -23.68 3.63 -36.57
C GLU A 185 -24.20 2.83 -35.37
N PRO A 186 -25.26 2.03 -35.54
CA PRO A 186 -25.79 1.23 -34.46
C PRO A 186 -24.85 0.07 -34.14
N VAL A 187 -24.71 -0.26 -32.85
CA VAL A 187 -24.02 -1.48 -32.43
C VAL A 187 -25.00 -2.66 -32.48
N THR A 188 -24.65 -3.70 -33.23
CA THR A 188 -25.46 -4.92 -33.30
C THR A 188 -25.14 -5.86 -32.13
N ALA A 189 -26.11 -6.69 -31.74
CA ALA A 189 -25.91 -7.71 -30.73
C ALA A 189 -24.76 -8.66 -31.10
N ALA A 190 -24.64 -9.04 -32.38
CA ALA A 190 -23.59 -9.93 -32.84
C ALA A 190 -22.19 -9.32 -32.68
N GLU A 191 -22.01 -8.03 -32.97
CA GLU A 191 -20.74 -7.32 -32.76
C GLU A 191 -20.37 -7.27 -31.28
N ALA A 192 -21.31 -6.87 -30.42
CA ALA A 192 -21.09 -6.80 -28.98
C ALA A 192 -20.74 -8.17 -28.38
N GLN A 193 -21.43 -9.23 -28.81
CA GLN A 193 -21.18 -10.60 -28.37
C GLN A 193 -19.83 -11.14 -28.86
N THR A 194 -19.46 -10.83 -30.10
CA THR A 194 -18.16 -11.21 -30.68
C THR A 194 -17.02 -10.49 -29.95
N PHE A 195 -17.16 -9.19 -29.72
CA PHE A 195 -16.19 -8.40 -28.96
C PHE A 195 -16.07 -8.93 -27.52
N LEU A 196 -17.19 -9.19 -26.85
CA LEU A 196 -17.20 -9.78 -25.50
C LEU A 196 -16.46 -11.12 -25.46
N ALA A 197 -16.69 -12.00 -26.44
CA ALA A 197 -15.99 -13.28 -26.54
C ALA A 197 -14.47 -13.09 -26.71
N GLY A 198 -14.05 -12.11 -27.50
CA GLY A 198 -12.64 -11.74 -27.65
C GLY A 198 -12.00 -11.25 -26.35
N VAL A 199 -12.69 -10.38 -25.60
CA VAL A 199 -12.21 -9.83 -24.32
C VAL A 199 -12.15 -10.89 -23.22
N LEU A 200 -13.15 -11.77 -23.14
CA LEU A 200 -13.18 -12.85 -22.16
C LEU A 200 -12.08 -13.90 -22.42
N GLY A 201 -11.76 -14.15 -23.70
CA GLY A 201 -10.77 -15.13 -24.12
C GLY A 201 -11.24 -16.59 -23.96
N GLY A 202 -10.54 -17.52 -24.61
CA GLY A 202 -11.00 -18.93 -24.75
C GLY A 202 -10.96 -19.78 -23.47
N SER A 203 -10.27 -19.35 -22.42
CA SER A 203 -10.21 -20.03 -21.11
C SER A 203 -11.25 -19.51 -20.11
N SER A 204 -12.11 -18.57 -20.53
CA SER A 204 -13.14 -18.02 -19.67
C SER A 204 -14.27 -19.01 -19.42
N GLU A 205 -14.90 -18.90 -18.26
CA GLU A 205 -16.12 -19.64 -17.95
C GLU A 205 -17.24 -19.25 -18.92
N ALA A 206 -17.92 -20.23 -19.49
CA ALA A 206 -19.05 -19.98 -20.38
C ALA A 206 -20.25 -19.42 -19.61
N ARG A 207 -20.67 -18.20 -19.93
CA ARG A 207 -21.81 -17.51 -19.31
C ARG A 207 -22.79 -17.02 -20.36
N PRO A 208 -23.69 -17.89 -20.86
CA PRO A 208 -24.65 -17.52 -21.92
C PRO A 208 -25.47 -16.28 -21.57
N GLN A 209 -25.93 -16.17 -20.31
CA GLN A 209 -26.68 -15.02 -19.83
C GLN A 209 -25.89 -13.68 -19.89
N GLN A 210 -24.55 -13.72 -19.80
CA GLN A 210 -23.71 -12.52 -19.95
C GLN A 210 -23.66 -12.07 -21.42
N VAL A 211 -23.63 -13.03 -22.33
CA VAL A 211 -23.67 -12.82 -23.79
C VAL A 211 -25.03 -12.26 -24.21
N ASP A 212 -26.11 -12.82 -23.66
CA ASP A 212 -27.47 -12.32 -23.88
C ASP A 212 -27.63 -10.89 -23.32
N TYR A 213 -27.09 -10.63 -22.13
CA TYR A 213 -27.10 -9.30 -21.52
C TYR A 213 -26.35 -8.27 -22.38
N ALA A 214 -25.18 -8.62 -22.93
CA ALA A 214 -24.44 -7.76 -23.84
C ALA A 214 -25.22 -7.46 -25.12
N GLY A 215 -25.90 -8.46 -25.67
CA GLY A 215 -26.80 -8.30 -26.82
C GLY A 215 -27.99 -7.39 -26.52
N ALA A 216 -28.60 -7.51 -25.34
CA ALA A 216 -29.71 -6.65 -24.93
C ALA A 216 -29.27 -5.19 -24.68
N ALA A 217 -28.06 -5.00 -24.14
CA ALA A 217 -27.50 -3.67 -23.88
C ALA A 217 -27.26 -2.85 -25.17
N THR A 218 -27.15 -3.50 -26.35
CA THR A 218 -26.93 -2.78 -27.62
C THR A 218 -28.11 -1.91 -28.02
N ALA A 219 -29.31 -2.15 -27.48
CA ALA A 219 -30.47 -1.30 -27.72
C ALA A 219 -30.28 0.15 -27.25
N ALA A 220 -29.28 0.43 -26.39
CA ALA A 220 -28.92 1.79 -25.98
C ALA A 220 -28.11 2.54 -27.06
N PHE A 221 -27.55 1.81 -28.01
CA PHE A 221 -26.64 2.29 -29.05
C PHE A 221 -27.30 2.31 -30.44
N VAL A 222 -28.63 2.29 -30.51
CA VAL A 222 -29.34 2.49 -31.78
C VAL A 222 -29.21 3.95 -32.23
N ALA A 223 -29.12 4.15 -33.55
CA ALA A 223 -29.09 5.48 -34.13
C ALA A 223 -30.36 6.27 -33.77
N ARG A 224 -30.18 7.55 -33.43
CA ARG A 224 -31.31 8.46 -33.17
C ARG A 224 -32.05 8.74 -34.47
N GLU A 225 -33.36 8.55 -34.48
CA GLU A 225 -34.22 8.94 -35.61
C GLU A 225 -34.40 10.47 -35.66
N THR A 226 -34.43 11.12 -34.50
CA THR A 226 -34.57 12.59 -34.38
C THR A 226 -33.70 13.16 -33.25
N PRO A 227 -33.35 14.46 -33.29
CA PRO A 227 -32.58 15.10 -32.22
C PRO A 227 -33.22 15.02 -30.83
N ALA A 228 -34.55 14.87 -30.75
CA ALA A 228 -35.30 14.76 -29.49
C ALA A 228 -35.48 13.32 -29.01
N SER A 229 -35.06 12.32 -29.79
CA SER A 229 -35.20 10.89 -29.44
C SER A 229 -34.09 10.40 -28.53
N ASN A 230 -34.43 9.53 -27.59
CA ASN A 230 -33.48 8.84 -26.70
C ASN A 230 -33.76 7.35 -26.68
N ALA A 231 -32.71 6.54 -26.74
CA ALA A 231 -32.80 5.11 -26.46
C ALA A 231 -32.47 4.89 -24.99
N ILE A 232 -33.40 4.32 -24.23
CA ILE A 232 -33.21 4.00 -22.81
C ILE A 232 -33.42 2.50 -22.65
N VAL A 233 -32.43 1.83 -22.07
CA VAL A 233 -32.47 0.38 -21.82
C VAL A 233 -32.47 0.13 -20.32
N LEU A 234 -33.42 -0.70 -19.88
CA LEU A 234 -33.41 -1.30 -18.55
C LEU A 234 -33.09 -2.79 -18.70
N ALA A 235 -31.83 -3.14 -18.46
CA ALA A 235 -31.37 -4.53 -18.50
C ALA A 235 -31.06 -5.01 -17.07
N GLU A 236 -31.80 -6.01 -16.60
CA GLU A 236 -31.58 -6.62 -15.30
C GLU A 236 -30.56 -7.76 -15.39
N ALA A 237 -29.65 -7.83 -14.42
CA ALA A 237 -28.67 -8.90 -14.34
C ALA A 237 -28.36 -9.29 -12.89
N GLY A 238 -28.37 -10.59 -12.62
CA GLY A 238 -28.03 -11.18 -11.32
C GLY A 238 -26.62 -10.82 -10.84
N THR A 239 -26.38 -11.01 -9.54
CA THR A 239 -25.04 -10.86 -8.96
C THR A 239 -24.10 -11.93 -9.51
N GLY A 240 -22.86 -11.57 -9.86
CA GLY A 240 -21.87 -12.50 -10.40
C GLY A 240 -21.96 -12.77 -11.91
N LEU A 241 -22.99 -12.26 -12.61
CA LEU A 241 -23.17 -12.50 -14.06
C LEU A 241 -22.01 -11.99 -14.92
N GLY A 242 -21.29 -10.97 -14.45
CA GLY A 242 -20.31 -10.24 -15.28
C GLY A 242 -20.92 -9.05 -16.02
N LYS A 243 -21.92 -8.39 -15.40
CA LYS A 243 -22.64 -7.21 -15.92
C LYS A 243 -21.71 -6.14 -16.49
N THR A 244 -20.59 -5.90 -15.79
CA THR A 244 -19.60 -4.88 -16.14
C THR A 244 -19.06 -5.10 -17.54
N LEU A 245 -18.53 -6.29 -17.85
CA LEU A 245 -18.08 -6.58 -19.21
C LEU A 245 -19.26 -6.66 -20.19
N GLY A 246 -20.44 -7.07 -19.72
CA GLY A 246 -21.65 -7.14 -20.53
C GLY A 246 -22.08 -5.79 -21.13
N TYR A 247 -22.12 -4.70 -20.36
CA TYR A 247 -22.46 -3.37 -20.91
C TYR A 247 -21.24 -2.64 -21.49
N LEU A 248 -20.02 -2.95 -21.04
CA LEU A 248 -18.81 -2.33 -21.59
C LEU A 248 -18.52 -2.79 -23.01
N ALA A 249 -18.84 -4.04 -23.35
CA ALA A 249 -18.63 -4.57 -24.70
C ALA A 249 -19.30 -3.70 -25.79
N PRO A 250 -20.61 -3.39 -25.73
CA PRO A 250 -21.22 -2.48 -26.70
C PRO A 250 -20.88 -1.00 -26.50
N SER A 251 -20.38 -0.58 -25.33
CA SER A 251 -19.97 0.81 -25.08
C SER A 251 -18.60 1.15 -25.67
N TYR A 252 -17.76 0.12 -25.88
CA TYR A 252 -16.42 0.27 -26.43
C TYR A 252 -16.44 0.35 -27.97
N LEU A 253 -17.36 -0.40 -28.58
CA LEU A 253 -17.64 -0.38 -30.02
C LEU A 253 -18.25 0.97 -30.42
#